data_AF-A0A956E4C3-F1
#
_entry.id   AF-A0A956E4C3-F1
#
_cell.length_a   1.000
_cell.length_b   1.000
_cell.length_c   1.000
_cell.angle_alpha   90.00
_cell.angle_beta   90.00
_cell.angle_gamma   90.00
#
_symmetry.space_group_name_H-M   'P 1'
#
loop_
_entity.id
_entity.type
_entity.pdbx_description
1 polymer ?
#
loop_
_entity_poly.entity_id
_entity_poly.type
_entity_poly.pdbx_seq_one_letter_code
_entity_poly.pdbx_strand_id
1 'polypeptide(L)'
;MRPAADAQRGHGLTLLFLAALVFAAVFAACSTPHPPPRFPHEKHLEELPCGGPGERACLNCNTCHTVSETRRDDKLPGPMLCETCHQKDAETAVQALKAIPERPYGEIQFNHDQHLALPRLNGQCVDCHKGVVEGAKRNIPPMNECFKCHEHQAEWDRGECVPCHARADLKRITPQTFLRHDAGFLKHHGIQAVQQQRLCQSCHAKQDCENCHDASQDLTLAKRRPEALESRFVHRGDFMSRHAIEAQASPAKCQRCHEPSTCDACHTRRGVSANSSSSRNPHPPDWVGNSASIKSLHGKAARRDLLSCASCHDQGPATNCIRCHKVGAYGGNPHPGGWRSSRSETAGMCRYCHE
;
A
#
# COMPACT_ATOMS: atom_id res chain seq x y z
N MET A 1 -61.85 4.63 36.49
CA MET A 1 -61.39 3.27 36.14
C MET A 1 -60.90 3.24 34.70
N ARG A 2 -59.58 3.17 34.48
CA ARG A 2 -58.88 2.62 33.31
C ARG A 2 -57.44 2.30 33.76
N PRO A 3 -56.89 1.10 33.49
CA PRO A 3 -55.67 0.63 34.14
C PRO A 3 -54.40 1.05 33.39
N ALA A 4 -53.29 1.08 34.14
CA ALA A 4 -51.93 1.25 33.66
C ALA A 4 -51.41 -0.06 33.04
N ALA A 5 -50.85 0.03 31.84
CA ALA A 5 -50.00 -1.02 31.26
C ALA A 5 -49.09 -0.37 30.21
N ASP A 6 -47.80 -0.21 30.52
CA ASP A 6 -46.70 -0.69 29.67
C ASP A 6 -45.35 -0.32 30.32
N ALA A 7 -44.73 -1.27 31.01
CA ALA A 7 -43.38 -1.11 31.59
C ALA A 7 -42.54 -2.39 31.49
N GLN A 8 -42.72 -3.21 30.45
CA GLN A 8 -41.97 -4.47 30.28
C GLN A 8 -41.23 -4.63 28.94
N ARG A 9 -41.33 -3.68 28.00
CA ARG A 9 -40.67 -3.80 26.68
C ARG A 9 -39.17 -3.46 26.61
N GLY A 10 -38.58 -2.90 27.67
CA GLY A 10 -37.19 -2.40 27.63
C GLY A 10 -36.09 -3.43 27.95
N HIS A 11 -36.40 -4.49 28.72
CA HIS A 11 -35.36 -5.40 29.23
C HIS A 11 -34.97 -6.50 28.24
N GLY A 12 -35.91 -6.98 27.42
CA GLY A 12 -35.66 -8.02 26.42
C GLY A 12 -34.73 -7.58 25.29
N LEU A 13 -34.86 -6.34 24.82
CA LEU A 13 -34.03 -5.80 23.74
C LEU A 13 -32.57 -5.60 24.18
N THR A 14 -32.37 -5.18 25.43
CA THR A 14 -31.06 -4.92 26.01
C THR A 14 -30.27 -6.22 26.25
N LEU A 15 -30.96 -7.29 26.70
CA LEU A 15 -30.37 -8.62 26.87
C LEU A 15 -30.01 -9.28 25.52
N LEU A 16 -30.84 -9.11 24.49
CA LEU A 16 -30.54 -9.61 23.14
C LEU A 16 -29.35 -8.88 22.51
N PHE A 17 -29.22 -7.57 22.71
CA PHE A 17 -28.07 -6.81 22.24
C PHE A 17 -26.78 -7.19 22.96
N LEU A 18 -26.82 -7.40 24.28
CA LEU A 18 -25.67 -7.88 25.05
C LEU A 18 -25.25 -9.29 24.63
N ALA A 19 -26.20 -10.21 24.43
CA ALA A 19 -25.92 -11.55 23.94
C ALA A 19 -25.29 -11.53 22.54
N ALA A 20 -25.79 -10.70 21.63
CA ALA A 20 -25.24 -10.55 20.28
C ALA A 20 -23.82 -9.96 20.29
N LEU A 21 -23.53 -9.00 21.18
CA LEU A 21 -22.19 -8.42 21.34
C LEU A 21 -21.19 -9.43 21.91
N VAL A 22 -21.60 -10.26 22.88
CA VAL A 22 -20.76 -11.34 23.41
C VAL A 22 -20.51 -12.40 22.33
N PHE A 23 -21.53 -12.79 21.57
CA PHE A 23 -21.37 -13.73 20.46
C PHE A 23 -20.44 -13.20 19.36
N ALA A 24 -20.56 -11.92 19.01
CA ALA A 24 -19.68 -11.26 18.05
C ALA A 24 -18.23 -11.16 18.56
N ALA A 25 -18.03 -10.89 19.85
CA ALA A 25 -16.71 -10.86 20.47
C ALA A 25 -16.05 -12.24 20.53
N VAL A 26 -16.82 -13.30 20.83
CA VAL A 26 -16.33 -14.69 20.82
C VAL A 26 -16.01 -15.13 19.39
N PHE A 27 -16.87 -14.82 18.41
CA PHE A 27 -16.59 -15.09 17.00
C PHE A 27 -15.35 -14.34 16.51
N ALA A 28 -15.19 -13.06 16.88
CA ALA A 28 -14.01 -12.26 16.53
C ALA A 28 -12.73 -12.81 17.19
N ALA A 29 -12.79 -13.32 18.43
CA ALA A 29 -11.66 -13.96 19.09
C ALA A 29 -11.28 -15.29 18.41
N CYS A 30 -12.26 -16.12 18.03
CA CYS A 30 -12.04 -17.40 17.35
C CYS A 30 -11.69 -17.28 15.86
N SER A 31 -11.92 -16.11 15.24
CA SER A 31 -11.58 -15.85 13.83
C SER A 31 -10.30 -15.05 13.65
N THR A 32 -9.56 -14.78 14.73
CA THR A 32 -8.19 -14.28 14.59
C THR A 32 -7.35 -15.36 13.86
N PRO A 33 -6.80 -15.07 12.67
CA PRO A 33 -5.95 -16.04 11.99
C PRO A 33 -4.71 -16.22 12.86
N HIS A 34 -4.56 -17.40 13.47
CA HIS A 34 -3.30 -17.74 14.11
C HIS A 34 -2.19 -17.67 13.06
N PRO A 35 -1.05 -17.02 13.34
CA PRO A 35 0.09 -17.06 12.43
C PRO A 35 0.42 -18.55 12.18
N PRO A 36 0.77 -18.91 10.94
CA PRO A 36 1.00 -20.31 10.60
C PRO A 36 2.08 -20.89 11.54
N PRO A 37 1.92 -22.15 11.97
CA PRO A 37 2.83 -22.77 12.92
C PRO A 37 4.26 -22.73 12.38
N ARG A 38 5.18 -22.14 13.13
CA ARG A 38 6.60 -22.16 12.79
C ARG A 38 7.20 -23.50 13.20
N PHE A 39 8.12 -24.00 12.38
CA PHE A 39 8.89 -25.18 12.75
C PHE A 39 9.78 -24.89 13.97
N PRO A 40 9.66 -25.66 15.07
CA PRO A 40 10.40 -25.40 16.31
C PRO A 40 11.77 -26.10 16.29
N HIS A 41 12.79 -25.45 15.71
CA HIS A 41 14.14 -26.01 15.63
C HIS A 41 14.74 -26.33 17.01
N GLU A 42 14.61 -25.43 18.00
CA GLU A 42 15.04 -25.63 19.40
C GLU A 42 14.55 -26.98 19.97
N LYS A 43 13.25 -27.28 19.81
CA LYS A 43 12.69 -28.56 20.24
C LYS A 43 13.36 -29.75 19.58
N HIS A 44 13.62 -29.66 18.29
CA HIS A 44 14.17 -30.77 17.52
C HIS A 44 15.66 -31.01 17.79
N LEU A 45 16.41 -29.95 18.09
CA LEU A 45 17.86 -29.99 18.24
C LEU A 45 18.31 -30.11 19.70
N GLU A 46 17.60 -29.51 20.65
CA GLU A 46 18.05 -29.35 22.04
C GLU A 46 17.16 -30.06 23.06
N GLU A 47 15.84 -30.10 22.86
CA GLU A 47 14.91 -30.63 23.88
C GLU A 47 14.63 -32.15 23.74
N LEU A 48 14.93 -32.75 22.59
CA LEU A 48 14.64 -34.17 22.36
C LEU A 48 15.78 -35.07 22.89
N PRO A 49 15.47 -36.08 23.72
CA PRO A 49 16.49 -37.01 24.21
C PRO A 49 17.13 -37.78 23.05
N CYS A 50 18.47 -37.86 23.08
CA CYS A 50 19.28 -38.47 22.05
C CYS A 50 20.68 -38.85 22.56
N GLY A 51 21.32 -39.80 21.89
CA GLY A 51 22.71 -40.20 22.16
C GLY A 51 22.91 -41.14 23.35
N GLY A 52 21.86 -41.44 24.13
CA GLY A 52 21.87 -42.46 25.18
C GLY A 52 21.64 -43.90 24.69
N PRO A 53 21.85 -44.91 25.55
CA PRO A 53 21.60 -46.32 25.21
C PRO A 53 20.11 -46.56 24.87
N GLY A 54 19.84 -46.99 23.63
CA GLY A 54 18.48 -47.20 23.12
C GLY A 54 17.78 -45.93 22.62
N GLU A 55 18.43 -44.77 22.71
CA GLU A 55 17.94 -43.52 22.14
C GLU A 55 18.40 -43.36 20.69
N ARG A 56 17.72 -42.49 19.95
CA ARG A 56 18.12 -42.12 18.59
C ARG A 56 19.40 -41.28 18.59
N ALA A 57 20.08 -41.25 17.45
CA ALA A 57 21.16 -40.29 17.22
C ALA A 57 20.63 -38.85 17.33
N CYS A 58 21.45 -37.94 17.86
CA CYS A 58 21.09 -36.53 17.96
C CYS A 58 20.91 -35.91 16.57
N LEU A 59 19.83 -35.15 16.43
CA LEU A 59 19.54 -34.43 15.19
C LEU A 59 20.47 -33.22 15.08
N ASN A 60 20.86 -32.91 13.85
CA ASN A 60 21.57 -31.68 13.51
C ASN A 60 20.98 -31.07 12.23
N CYS A 61 21.51 -29.91 11.82
CA CYS A 61 21.04 -29.21 10.62
C CYS A 61 21.00 -30.12 9.39
N ASN A 62 22.05 -30.94 9.19
CA ASN A 62 22.21 -31.81 8.04
C ASN A 62 21.38 -33.08 8.11
N THR A 63 20.77 -33.38 9.27
CA THR A 63 19.79 -34.48 9.38
C THR A 63 18.52 -34.16 8.61
N CYS A 64 18.17 -32.86 8.49
CA CYS A 64 16.94 -32.42 7.83
C CYS A 64 17.18 -31.59 6.57
N HIS A 65 18.24 -30.78 6.55
CA HIS A 65 18.57 -29.94 5.41
C HIS A 65 19.65 -30.58 4.57
N THR A 66 19.45 -30.62 3.26
CA THR A 66 20.52 -30.98 2.33
C THR A 66 21.29 -29.74 1.90
N VAL A 67 22.61 -29.86 1.85
CA VAL A 67 23.50 -28.85 1.29
C VAL A 67 23.63 -29.11 -0.22
N SER A 68 22.50 -29.09 -0.96
CA SER A 68 22.51 -29.35 -2.41
C SER A 68 22.71 -28.06 -3.18
N GLU A 69 23.72 -28.01 -4.05
CA GLU A 69 24.00 -26.90 -4.97
C GLU A 69 23.25 -27.01 -6.30
N THR A 70 22.60 -28.14 -6.57
CA THR A 70 22.03 -28.45 -7.88
C THR A 70 20.56 -28.09 -8.02
N ARG A 71 19.79 -28.00 -6.92
CA ARG A 71 18.38 -27.58 -6.94
C ARG A 71 18.01 -26.78 -5.68
N ARG A 72 17.35 -25.63 -5.87
CA ARG A 72 16.83 -24.78 -4.78
C ARG A 72 15.78 -25.47 -3.93
N ASP A 73 14.95 -26.29 -4.57
CA ASP A 73 13.79 -26.93 -3.95
C ASP A 73 14.19 -28.10 -3.02
N ASP A 74 15.43 -28.58 -3.13
CA ASP A 74 15.96 -29.71 -2.36
C ASP A 74 16.56 -29.30 -1.00
N LYS A 75 16.69 -28.00 -0.73
CA LYS A 75 17.35 -27.48 0.49
C LYS A 75 16.46 -27.54 1.73
N LEU A 76 15.16 -27.73 1.55
CA LEU A 76 14.17 -27.88 2.63
C LEU A 76 13.77 -29.35 2.76
N PRO A 77 13.52 -29.85 3.99
CA PRO A 77 13.05 -31.21 4.19
C PRO A 77 11.69 -31.42 3.52
N GLY A 78 11.56 -32.51 2.77
CA GLY A 78 10.27 -32.95 2.23
C GLY A 78 9.38 -33.59 3.29
N PRO A 79 8.05 -33.67 3.06
CA PRO A 79 7.08 -34.28 3.97
C PRO A 79 7.46 -35.68 4.48
N MET A 80 8.02 -36.51 3.59
CA MET A 80 8.41 -37.89 3.91
C MET A 80 9.45 -37.97 5.04
N LEU A 81 10.31 -36.96 5.20
CA LEU A 81 11.28 -36.96 6.29
C LEU A 81 10.59 -36.79 7.64
N CYS A 82 9.53 -35.98 7.71
CA CYS A 82 8.79 -35.77 8.95
C CYS A 82 8.10 -37.07 9.39
N GLU A 83 7.55 -37.83 8.44
CA GLU A 83 6.82 -39.08 8.67
C GLU A 83 7.69 -40.19 9.29
N THR A 84 9.03 -40.11 9.18
CA THR A 84 9.91 -41.10 9.83
C THR A 84 9.82 -41.06 11.36
N CYS A 85 9.39 -39.93 11.93
CA CYS A 85 9.18 -39.76 13.37
C CYS A 85 7.73 -39.40 13.73
N HIS A 86 7.05 -38.60 12.92
CA HIS A 86 5.69 -38.10 13.14
C HIS A 86 4.64 -39.01 12.49
N GLN A 87 4.58 -40.28 12.88
CA GLN A 87 3.64 -41.25 12.29
C GLN A 87 2.17 -40.97 12.67
N LYS A 88 1.93 -40.37 13.84
CA LYS A 88 0.59 -40.15 14.40
C LYS A 88 0.06 -38.73 14.15
N ASP A 89 0.95 -37.81 13.77
CA ASP A 89 0.71 -36.38 13.64
C ASP A 89 1.35 -35.80 12.36
N ALA A 90 1.56 -36.65 11.35
CA ALA A 90 2.17 -36.30 10.07
C ALA A 90 1.56 -35.06 9.43
N GLU A 91 0.23 -34.93 9.48
CA GLU A 91 -0.48 -33.78 8.89
C GLU A 91 -0.06 -32.45 9.56
N THR A 92 0.07 -32.43 10.89
CA THR A 92 0.52 -31.24 11.62
C THR A 92 1.98 -30.91 11.31
N ALA A 93 2.84 -31.93 11.21
CA ALA A 93 4.24 -31.75 10.84
C ALA A 93 4.39 -31.17 9.42
N VAL A 94 3.60 -31.66 8.46
CA VAL A 94 3.61 -31.17 7.07
C VAL A 94 3.03 -29.76 6.95
N GLN A 95 2.07 -29.37 7.81
CA GLN A 95 1.58 -28.00 7.83
C GLN A 95 2.64 -26.96 8.21
N ALA A 96 3.61 -27.32 9.06
CA ALA A 96 4.73 -26.43 9.38
C ALA A 96 5.61 -26.11 8.15
N LEU A 97 5.66 -27.00 7.15
CA LEU A 97 6.39 -26.77 5.90
C LEU A 97 5.66 -25.79 4.96
N LYS A 98 4.33 -25.69 5.04
CA LYS A 98 3.52 -24.75 4.23
C LYS A 98 3.62 -23.31 4.71
N ALA A 99 4.15 -23.09 5.92
CA ALA A 99 4.34 -21.77 6.53
C ALA A 99 5.59 -21.03 6.01
N ILE A 100 6.37 -21.64 5.11
CA ILE A 100 7.59 -21.05 4.57
C ILE A 100 7.17 -19.94 3.59
N PRO A 101 7.44 -18.65 3.90
CA PRO A 101 7.03 -17.57 3.01
C PRO A 101 7.72 -17.74 1.67
N GLU A 102 6.95 -17.59 0.57
CA GLU A 102 7.52 -17.40 -0.76
C GLU A 102 8.49 -16.24 -0.68
N ARG A 103 9.79 -16.54 -0.81
CA ARG A 103 10.79 -15.49 -0.92
C ARG A 103 10.83 -15.11 -2.39
N PRO A 104 10.64 -13.83 -2.75
CA PRO A 104 11.06 -13.36 -4.05
C PRO A 104 12.58 -13.48 -4.09
N TYR A 105 13.08 -14.63 -4.53
CA TYR A 105 14.51 -14.87 -4.62
C TYR A 105 15.07 -14.02 -5.76
N GLY A 106 16.01 -13.15 -5.38
CA GLY A 106 17.11 -12.76 -6.23
C GLY A 106 18.23 -13.75 -6.00
N GLU A 107 18.66 -14.46 -7.01
CA GLU A 107 19.67 -15.50 -6.84
C GLU A 107 21.04 -14.84 -6.67
N ILE A 108 21.49 -14.76 -5.42
CA ILE A 108 22.93 -14.62 -5.17
C ILE A 108 23.60 -15.93 -5.55
N GLN A 109 24.77 -15.85 -6.17
CA GLN A 109 25.63 -17.00 -6.37
C GLN A 109 26.29 -17.31 -5.03
N PHE A 110 25.81 -18.33 -4.34
CA PHE A 110 26.33 -18.74 -3.05
C PHE A 110 26.46 -20.27 -3.01
N ASN A 111 27.69 -20.74 -2.79
CA ASN A 111 28.01 -22.15 -2.72
C ASN A 111 28.29 -22.55 -1.28
N HIS A 112 27.43 -23.38 -0.68
CA HIS A 112 27.57 -23.76 0.73
C HIS A 112 28.79 -24.65 0.95
N ASP A 113 29.10 -25.59 0.05
CA ASP A 113 30.23 -26.51 0.21
C ASP A 113 31.56 -25.76 0.31
N GLN A 114 31.78 -24.76 -0.55
CA GLN A 114 32.96 -23.90 -0.52
C GLN A 114 33.07 -23.14 0.81
N HIS A 115 31.96 -22.61 1.32
CA HIS A 115 31.96 -21.85 2.57
C HIS A 115 32.16 -22.75 3.78
N LEU A 116 31.46 -23.88 3.86
CA LEU A 116 31.56 -24.82 4.99
C LEU A 116 32.94 -25.47 5.07
N ALA A 117 33.66 -25.60 3.95
CA ALA A 117 35.05 -26.06 3.90
C ALA A 117 36.07 -25.03 4.43
N LEU A 118 35.69 -23.75 4.62
CA LEU A 118 36.61 -22.74 5.14
C LEU A 118 36.95 -23.04 6.60
N PRO A 119 38.25 -23.02 6.99
CA PRO A 119 38.65 -23.26 8.38
C PRO A 119 37.99 -22.33 9.40
N ARG A 120 37.65 -21.09 8.99
CA ARG A 120 36.95 -20.12 9.85
C ARG A 120 35.52 -20.53 10.18
N LEU A 121 34.84 -21.21 9.26
CA LEU A 121 33.44 -21.65 9.44
C LEU A 121 33.39 -23.09 9.96
N ASN A 122 34.33 -23.96 9.56
CA ASN A 122 34.47 -25.33 10.06
C ASN A 122 33.12 -26.08 10.11
N GLY A 123 32.32 -25.99 9.04
CA GLY A 123 30.99 -26.61 8.97
C GLY A 123 29.88 -25.96 9.79
N GLN A 124 30.10 -24.84 10.47
CA GLN A 124 29.08 -24.18 11.30
C GLN A 124 28.05 -23.41 10.47
N CYS A 125 26.77 -23.75 10.70
CA CYS A 125 25.65 -23.13 9.98
C CYS A 125 25.17 -21.82 10.63
N VAL A 126 25.22 -21.76 11.96
CA VAL A 126 24.62 -20.69 12.78
C VAL A 126 25.41 -19.38 12.74
N ASP A 127 26.65 -19.42 12.25
CA ASP A 127 27.48 -18.23 12.02
C ASP A 127 26.86 -17.29 10.98
N CYS A 128 26.13 -17.86 10.02
CA CYS A 128 25.36 -17.12 9.01
C CYS A 128 23.87 -17.15 9.32
N HIS A 129 23.30 -18.32 9.64
CA HIS A 129 21.87 -18.51 9.89
C HIS A 129 21.47 -18.19 11.34
N LYS A 130 21.96 -17.06 11.86
CA LYS A 130 21.74 -16.66 13.25
C LYS A 130 20.25 -16.55 13.59
N GLY A 131 19.85 -17.08 14.74
CA GLY A 131 18.46 -17.03 15.22
C GLY A 131 17.56 -18.15 14.67
N VAL A 132 18.09 -19.06 13.85
CA VAL A 132 17.29 -20.13 13.22
C VAL A 132 16.73 -21.12 14.24
N VAL A 133 17.48 -21.39 15.31
CA VAL A 133 17.11 -22.33 16.37
C VAL A 133 15.92 -21.80 17.16
N GLU A 134 15.95 -20.51 17.49
CA GLU A 134 14.95 -19.78 18.28
C GLU A 134 13.75 -19.30 17.44
N GLY A 135 13.69 -19.68 16.16
CA GLY A 135 12.56 -19.38 15.28
C GLY A 135 12.49 -17.91 14.82
N ALA A 136 13.63 -17.26 14.61
CA ALA A 136 13.68 -15.89 14.10
C ALA A 136 12.93 -15.74 12.76
N LYS A 137 12.41 -14.54 12.51
CA LYS A 137 11.61 -14.22 11.31
C LYS A 137 12.47 -14.14 10.03
N ARG A 138 13.78 -13.94 10.16
CA ARG A 138 14.73 -13.78 9.05
C ARG A 138 15.96 -14.62 9.35
N ASN A 139 15.97 -15.81 8.77
CA ASN A 139 17.05 -16.79 8.98
C ASN A 139 17.94 -16.91 7.73
N ILE A 140 17.79 -15.99 6.78
CA ILE A 140 18.72 -15.83 5.65
C ILE A 140 19.61 -14.65 5.95
N PRO A 141 20.94 -14.82 5.84
CA PRO A 141 21.88 -13.75 6.06
C PRO A 141 21.57 -12.57 5.14
N PRO A 142 21.40 -11.35 5.67
CA PRO A 142 21.41 -10.16 4.83
C PRO A 142 22.81 -9.95 4.22
N MET A 143 22.89 -9.15 3.16
CA MET A 143 24.13 -8.90 2.41
C MET A 143 25.32 -8.44 3.30
N ASN A 144 25.05 -7.70 4.37
CA ASN A 144 26.09 -7.25 5.30
C ASN A 144 26.75 -8.38 6.12
N GLU A 145 26.13 -9.56 6.21
CA GLU A 145 26.75 -10.73 6.82
C GLU A 145 27.91 -11.26 5.96
N CYS A 146 27.76 -11.23 4.62
CA CYS A 146 28.84 -11.61 3.70
C CYS A 146 30.09 -10.73 3.91
N PHE A 147 29.88 -9.44 4.22
CA PHE A 147 30.94 -8.46 4.37
C PHE A 147 31.74 -8.54 5.67
N LYS A 148 31.36 -9.43 6.59
CA LYS A 148 32.19 -9.75 7.76
C LYS A 148 33.46 -10.52 7.40
N CYS A 149 33.48 -11.09 6.19
CA CYS A 149 34.61 -11.84 5.64
C CYS A 149 35.06 -11.30 4.28
N HIS A 150 34.12 -10.88 3.42
CA HIS A 150 34.41 -10.42 2.06
C HIS A 150 34.51 -8.90 1.99
N GLU A 151 35.63 -8.40 1.49
CA GLU A 151 35.74 -7.01 1.07
C GLU A 151 34.94 -6.79 -0.21
N HIS A 152 34.22 -5.66 -0.29
CA HIS A 152 33.31 -5.36 -1.40
C HIS A 152 33.28 -3.87 -1.77
N GLN A 153 34.06 -3.03 -1.07
CA GLN A 153 33.98 -1.58 -1.22
C GLN A 153 34.37 -1.16 -2.64
N ALA A 154 35.38 -1.81 -3.22
CA ALA A 154 35.84 -1.50 -4.56
C ALA A 154 34.76 -1.84 -5.62
N GLU A 155 34.11 -2.99 -5.50
CA GLU A 155 32.99 -3.42 -6.36
C GLU A 155 31.80 -2.47 -6.20
N TRP A 156 31.51 -2.08 -4.96
CA TRP A 156 30.46 -1.13 -4.62
C TRP A 156 30.68 0.23 -5.26
N ASP A 157 31.89 0.79 -5.13
CA ASP A 157 32.25 2.10 -5.68
C ASP A 157 32.16 2.11 -7.21
N ARG A 158 32.40 0.96 -7.86
CA ARG A 158 32.24 0.78 -9.31
C ARG A 158 30.81 0.42 -9.74
N GLY A 159 29.92 0.09 -8.80
CA GLY A 159 28.56 -0.40 -9.11
C GLY A 159 28.54 -1.80 -9.73
N GLU A 160 29.53 -2.64 -9.43
CA GLU A 160 29.71 -3.99 -9.96
C GLU A 160 29.11 -5.04 -9.02
N CYS A 161 27.82 -5.32 -9.16
CA CYS A 161 27.11 -6.26 -8.29
C CYS A 161 27.23 -7.73 -8.71
N VAL A 162 27.80 -8.00 -9.89
CA VAL A 162 27.87 -9.34 -10.52
C VAL A 162 28.75 -10.38 -9.82
N PRO A 163 29.74 -10.02 -8.96
CA PRO A 163 30.47 -11.04 -8.19
C PRO A 163 29.59 -11.82 -7.22
N CYS A 164 28.46 -11.24 -6.78
CA CYS A 164 27.54 -11.89 -5.86
C CYS A 164 26.17 -12.16 -6.50
N HIS A 165 25.72 -11.33 -7.44
CA HIS A 165 24.42 -11.45 -8.07
C HIS A 165 24.52 -11.95 -9.51
N ALA A 166 23.63 -12.87 -9.91
CA ALA A 166 23.50 -13.18 -11.33
C ALA A 166 23.00 -11.94 -12.09
N ARG A 167 23.67 -11.59 -13.20
CA ARG A 167 23.34 -10.40 -13.99
C ARG A 167 21.90 -10.40 -14.53
N ALA A 168 21.36 -11.59 -14.82
CA ALA A 168 19.97 -11.78 -15.24
C ALA A 168 18.97 -11.38 -14.14
N ASP A 169 19.35 -11.54 -12.87
CA ASP A 169 18.47 -11.32 -11.73
C ASP A 169 18.52 -9.90 -11.18
N LEU A 170 19.57 -9.11 -11.49
CA LEU A 170 19.68 -7.72 -11.05
C LEU A 170 18.44 -6.87 -11.41
N LYS A 171 17.74 -7.19 -12.50
CA LYS A 171 16.48 -6.52 -12.92
C LYS A 171 15.29 -6.83 -12.01
N ARG A 172 15.33 -7.95 -11.30
CA ARG A 172 14.25 -8.47 -10.44
C ARG A 172 14.53 -8.24 -8.96
N ILE A 173 15.76 -7.82 -8.63
CA ILE A 173 16.22 -7.60 -7.27
C ILE A 173 16.02 -6.14 -6.90
N THR A 174 15.26 -5.92 -5.82
CA THR A 174 15.07 -4.59 -5.26
C THR A 174 15.98 -4.39 -4.04
N PRO A 175 16.93 -3.44 -4.10
CA PRO A 175 17.72 -3.08 -2.93
C PRO A 175 16.85 -2.59 -1.77
N GLN A 176 17.11 -3.11 -0.57
CA GLN A 176 16.30 -2.80 0.61
C GLN A 176 16.85 -1.62 1.42
N THR A 177 18.13 -1.26 1.25
CA THR A 177 18.84 -0.33 2.14
C THR A 177 19.33 0.94 1.46
N PHE A 178 20.01 0.82 0.31
CA PHE A 178 20.72 1.95 -0.32
C PHE A 178 19.98 2.57 -1.51
N LEU A 179 19.21 1.77 -2.25
CA LEU A 179 18.41 2.22 -3.39
C LEU A 179 16.99 1.67 -3.22
N ARG A 180 16.29 2.23 -2.22
CA ARG A 180 14.95 1.79 -1.83
C ARG A 180 13.95 2.04 -2.96
N HIS A 181 13.39 0.97 -3.52
CA HIS A 181 12.26 1.06 -4.46
C HIS A 181 10.93 0.89 -3.72
N ASP A 182 10.72 1.70 -2.69
CA ASP A 182 9.48 1.64 -1.92
C ASP A 182 8.35 2.48 -2.55
N ALA A 183 7.22 2.59 -1.86
CA ALA A 183 6.08 3.39 -2.33
C ALA A 183 6.43 4.88 -2.57
N GLY A 184 7.48 5.39 -1.94
CA GLY A 184 8.01 6.73 -2.12
C GLY A 184 8.89 6.91 -3.36
N PHE A 185 9.32 5.82 -4.00
CA PHE A 185 10.29 5.85 -5.11
C PHE A 185 9.94 6.87 -6.21
N LEU A 186 8.69 6.87 -6.68
CA LEU A 186 8.28 7.80 -7.74
C LEU A 186 8.45 9.28 -7.36
N LYS A 187 8.44 9.62 -6.07
CA LYS A 187 8.65 11.00 -5.58
C LYS A 187 10.13 11.41 -5.58
N HIS A 188 11.05 10.48 -5.32
CA HIS A 188 12.47 10.80 -5.11
C HIS A 188 13.40 10.29 -6.23
N HIS A 189 12.95 9.38 -7.09
CA HIS A 189 13.80 8.79 -8.12
C HIS A 189 14.34 9.82 -9.12
N GLY A 190 13.64 10.92 -9.37
CA GLY A 190 14.07 11.94 -10.34
C GLY A 190 15.41 12.59 -9.98
N ILE A 191 15.60 12.95 -8.70
CA ILE A 191 16.86 13.54 -8.22
C ILE A 191 17.98 12.50 -8.31
N GLN A 192 17.69 11.26 -7.90
CA GLN A 192 18.65 10.16 -7.94
C GLN A 192 19.04 9.79 -9.37
N ALA A 193 18.08 9.76 -10.31
CA ALA A 193 18.30 9.41 -11.70
C ALA A 193 19.17 10.45 -12.42
N VAL A 194 19.00 11.74 -12.11
CA VAL A 194 19.85 12.81 -12.67
C VAL A 194 21.28 12.72 -12.14
N GLN A 195 21.44 12.44 -10.84
CA GLN A 195 22.77 12.40 -10.21
C GLN A 195 23.51 11.08 -10.44
N GLN A 196 22.78 9.97 -10.57
CA GLN A 196 23.31 8.61 -10.49
C GLN A 196 22.80 7.73 -11.64
N GLN A 197 22.65 8.29 -12.84
CA GLN A 197 22.11 7.58 -14.00
C GLN A 197 22.84 6.25 -14.28
N ARG A 198 24.18 6.23 -14.14
CA ARG A 198 25.00 5.02 -14.34
C ARG A 198 24.66 3.91 -13.33
N LEU A 199 24.34 4.27 -12.08
CA LEU A 199 23.95 3.31 -11.06
C LEU A 199 22.61 2.66 -11.42
N CYS A 200 21.64 3.42 -11.94
CA CYS A 200 20.38 2.83 -12.41
C CYS A 200 20.63 1.88 -13.59
N GLN A 201 21.56 2.22 -14.49
CA GLN A 201 21.90 1.42 -15.67
C GLN A 201 22.70 0.14 -15.37
N SER A 202 23.22 -0.02 -14.14
CA SER A 202 23.86 -1.28 -13.74
C SER A 202 22.84 -2.42 -13.61
N CYS A 203 21.58 -2.09 -13.29
CA CYS A 203 20.46 -3.04 -13.17
C CYS A 203 19.41 -2.87 -14.28
N HIS A 204 19.10 -1.64 -14.70
CA HIS A 204 18.00 -1.34 -15.63
C HIS A 204 18.48 -1.00 -17.03
N ALA A 205 17.66 -1.34 -18.03
CA ALA A 205 17.85 -0.89 -19.40
C ALA A 205 17.24 0.50 -19.61
N LYS A 206 17.68 1.21 -20.65
CA LYS A 206 17.09 2.50 -21.06
C LYS A 206 15.56 2.42 -21.24
N GLN A 207 15.08 1.29 -21.78
CA GLN A 207 13.66 0.99 -21.97
C GLN A 207 12.85 1.07 -20.66
N ASP A 208 13.45 0.74 -19.52
CA ASP A 208 12.78 0.77 -18.22
C ASP A 208 12.44 2.20 -17.81
N CYS A 209 13.32 3.16 -18.11
CA CYS A 209 13.05 4.59 -17.93
C CYS A 209 11.96 5.08 -18.89
N GLU A 210 12.04 4.64 -20.15
CA GLU A 210 11.12 5.02 -21.23
C GLU A 210 9.68 4.55 -20.96
N ASN A 211 9.48 3.45 -20.24
CA ASN A 211 8.14 3.00 -19.83
C ASN A 211 7.32 4.11 -19.14
N CYS A 212 7.97 5.05 -18.45
CA CYS A 212 7.33 6.24 -17.88
C CYS A 212 7.74 7.57 -18.53
N HIS A 213 8.99 7.70 -19.00
CA HIS A 213 9.54 8.96 -19.52
C HIS A 213 9.52 9.08 -21.04
N ASP A 214 9.00 8.07 -21.76
CA ASP A 214 8.91 8.13 -23.21
C ASP A 214 7.87 9.16 -23.67
N ALA A 215 8.40 10.28 -24.18
CA ALA A 215 7.65 11.37 -24.79
C ALA A 215 7.52 11.24 -26.31
N SER A 216 8.14 10.22 -26.92
CA SER A 216 8.19 10.04 -28.38
C SER A 216 7.05 9.20 -28.94
N GLN A 217 6.30 8.49 -28.08
CA GLN A 217 5.19 7.64 -28.50
C GLN A 217 3.83 8.34 -28.44
N ASP A 218 3.00 8.10 -29.47
CA ASP A 218 1.60 8.54 -29.55
C ASP A 218 0.72 7.98 -28.43
N LEU A 219 1.12 6.83 -27.88
CA LEU A 219 0.46 6.17 -26.77
C LEU A 219 1.02 6.72 -25.44
N THR A 220 0.46 7.82 -24.97
CA THR A 220 0.83 8.45 -23.69
C THR A 220 0.69 7.48 -22.50
N LEU A 221 1.37 7.76 -21.38
CA LEU A 221 1.26 6.97 -20.15
C LEU A 221 -0.19 6.67 -19.74
N ALA A 222 -1.06 7.69 -19.81
CA ALA A 222 -2.48 7.57 -19.50
C ALA A 222 -3.21 6.56 -20.40
N LYS A 223 -2.80 6.44 -21.67
CA LYS A 223 -3.36 5.48 -22.62
C LYS A 223 -2.74 4.08 -22.48
N ARG A 224 -1.46 3.98 -22.07
CA ARG A 224 -0.80 2.69 -21.78
C ARG A 224 -1.27 2.05 -20.49
N ARG A 225 -1.72 2.86 -19.53
CA ARG A 225 -2.17 2.43 -18.20
C ARG A 225 -3.48 3.11 -17.77
N PRO A 226 -4.58 2.87 -18.51
CA PRO A 226 -5.86 3.51 -18.22
C PRO A 226 -6.42 3.14 -16.84
N GLU A 227 -6.07 1.98 -16.30
CA GLU A 227 -6.51 1.46 -14.99
C GLU A 227 -5.57 1.80 -13.82
N ALA A 228 -4.47 2.53 -14.04
CA ALA A 228 -3.55 2.89 -12.97
C ALA A 228 -4.18 3.91 -12.01
N LEU A 229 -4.46 3.47 -10.78
CA LEU A 229 -5.11 4.27 -9.75
C LEU A 229 -4.12 5.03 -8.84
N GLU A 230 -2.81 4.82 -8.98
CA GLU A 230 -1.86 5.33 -7.99
C GLU A 230 -1.56 6.82 -8.19
N SER A 231 -1.79 7.62 -7.14
CA SER A 231 -1.62 9.09 -7.11
C SER A 231 -0.25 9.63 -7.52
N ARG A 232 0.73 8.74 -7.64
CA ARG A 232 2.13 8.99 -7.98
C ARG A 232 2.39 9.12 -9.48
N PHE A 233 1.43 8.74 -10.34
CA PHE A 233 1.48 9.00 -11.78
C PHE A 233 0.73 10.30 -12.10
N VAL A 234 1.36 11.24 -12.81
CA VAL A 234 0.76 12.57 -13.07
C VAL A 234 -0.26 12.54 -14.22
N HIS A 235 -0.08 11.63 -15.18
CA HIS A 235 -0.98 11.42 -16.32
C HIS A 235 -1.64 10.05 -16.25
N ARG A 236 -2.69 9.93 -15.43
CA ARG A 236 -3.49 8.71 -15.24
C ARG A 236 -4.71 8.70 -16.16
N GLY A 237 -5.29 7.52 -16.41
CA GLY A 237 -6.46 7.37 -17.27
C GLY A 237 -7.69 8.16 -16.81
N ASP A 238 -7.75 8.54 -15.53
CA ASP A 238 -8.85 9.28 -14.91
C ASP A 238 -8.53 10.76 -14.65
N PHE A 239 -7.49 11.31 -15.26
CA PHE A 239 -7.07 12.71 -15.07
C PHE A 239 -8.25 13.69 -15.07
N MET A 240 -9.19 13.57 -16.01
CA MET A 240 -10.36 14.46 -16.10
C MET A 240 -11.23 14.50 -14.84
N SER A 241 -11.42 13.39 -14.13
CA SER A 241 -12.29 13.34 -12.93
C SER A 241 -11.63 13.89 -11.66
N ARG A 242 -10.30 14.07 -11.68
CA ARG A 242 -9.52 14.48 -10.50
C ARG A 242 -8.68 15.74 -10.70
N HIS A 243 -8.47 16.18 -11.94
CA HIS A 243 -7.55 17.27 -12.24
C HIS A 243 -7.87 18.55 -11.50
N ALA A 244 -9.15 18.85 -11.23
CA ALA A 244 -9.57 20.02 -10.46
C ALA A 244 -8.96 19.99 -9.05
N ILE A 245 -9.10 18.86 -8.34
CA ILE A 245 -8.55 18.66 -6.99
C ILE A 245 -7.02 18.76 -7.00
N GLU A 246 -6.36 18.13 -7.98
CA GLU A 246 -4.90 18.12 -8.08
C GLU A 246 -4.32 19.50 -8.46
N ALA A 247 -4.97 20.20 -9.40
CA ALA A 247 -4.60 21.54 -9.84
C ALA A 247 -4.86 22.58 -8.75
N GLN A 248 -5.90 22.41 -7.92
CA GLN A 248 -6.12 23.25 -6.75
C GLN A 248 -5.05 23.02 -5.69
N ALA A 249 -4.81 21.76 -5.34
CA ALA A 249 -3.89 21.41 -4.27
C ALA A 249 -2.44 21.80 -4.61
N SER A 250 -2.02 21.73 -5.87
CA SER A 250 -0.65 22.00 -6.29
C SER A 250 -0.52 22.30 -7.79
N PRO A 251 -0.96 23.48 -8.28
CA PRO A 251 -0.91 23.80 -9.71
C PRO A 251 0.54 23.85 -10.25
N ALA A 252 1.48 24.23 -9.39
CA ALA A 252 2.91 24.24 -9.69
C ALA A 252 3.48 22.87 -10.09
N LYS A 253 2.83 21.75 -9.74
CA LYS A 253 3.29 20.41 -10.17
C LYS A 253 3.16 20.22 -11.68
N CYS A 254 2.07 20.71 -12.26
CA CYS A 254 1.83 20.65 -13.70
C CYS A 254 2.75 21.61 -14.45
N GLN A 255 2.96 22.80 -13.87
CA GLN A 255 3.78 23.87 -14.45
C GLN A 255 5.28 23.54 -14.53
N ARG A 256 5.74 22.49 -13.85
CA ARG A 256 7.11 21.97 -14.00
C ARG A 256 7.39 21.43 -15.41
N CYS A 257 6.35 21.00 -16.12
CA CYS A 257 6.47 20.41 -17.45
C CYS A 257 5.55 21.07 -18.49
N HIS A 258 4.43 21.65 -18.07
CA HIS A 258 3.42 22.26 -18.96
C HIS A 258 3.39 23.77 -18.77
N GLU A 259 3.47 24.51 -19.86
CA GLU A 259 3.26 25.96 -19.82
C GLU A 259 1.81 26.30 -19.41
N PRO A 260 1.55 27.42 -18.71
CA PRO A 260 0.20 27.85 -18.32
C PRO A 260 -0.80 27.91 -19.50
N SER A 261 -0.32 28.23 -20.69
CA SER A 261 -1.09 28.25 -21.93
C SER A 261 -1.74 26.90 -22.27
N THR A 262 -1.18 25.79 -21.79
CA THR A 262 -1.75 24.44 -21.94
C THR A 262 -3.08 24.31 -21.21
N CYS A 263 -3.13 24.85 -19.98
CA CYS A 263 -4.35 24.88 -19.17
C CYS A 263 -5.41 25.75 -19.86
N ASP A 264 -5.02 26.94 -20.29
CA ASP A 264 -5.92 27.91 -20.92
C ASP A 264 -6.50 27.39 -22.24
N ALA A 265 -5.66 26.78 -23.09
CA ALA A 265 -6.10 26.21 -24.36
C ALA A 265 -7.09 25.05 -24.16
N CYS A 266 -6.85 24.19 -23.16
CA CYS A 266 -7.77 23.11 -22.82
C CYS A 266 -9.08 23.66 -22.27
N HIS A 267 -9.03 24.53 -21.26
CA HIS A 267 -10.22 25.10 -20.62
C HIS A 267 -11.05 25.93 -21.61
N THR A 268 -10.40 26.64 -22.53
CA THR A 268 -11.09 27.38 -23.60
C THR A 268 -11.76 26.42 -24.58
N ARG A 269 -11.05 25.39 -25.07
CA ARG A 269 -11.61 24.37 -25.96
C ARG A 269 -12.79 23.63 -25.33
N ARG A 270 -12.75 23.40 -24.02
CA ARG A 270 -13.80 22.73 -23.24
C ARG A 270 -14.91 23.67 -22.78
N GLY A 271 -14.78 24.99 -22.99
CA GLY A 271 -15.76 25.98 -22.58
C GLY A 271 -15.91 26.13 -21.06
N VAL A 272 -14.83 25.88 -20.29
CA VAL A 272 -14.79 25.98 -18.83
C VAL A 272 -13.82 27.07 -18.34
N SER A 273 -13.25 27.86 -19.27
CA SER A 273 -12.35 28.96 -18.93
C SER A 273 -13.12 30.09 -18.23
N ALA A 274 -12.66 30.51 -17.05
CA ALA A 274 -13.27 31.61 -16.30
C ALA A 274 -13.12 32.98 -17.01
N ASN A 275 -12.16 33.10 -17.93
CA ASN A 275 -11.78 34.36 -18.58
C ASN A 275 -12.22 34.46 -20.06
N SER A 276 -13.02 33.51 -20.55
CA SER A 276 -13.54 33.55 -21.92
C SER A 276 -14.94 34.16 -21.95
N SER A 277 -15.13 35.23 -22.75
CA SER A 277 -16.46 35.76 -23.09
C SER A 277 -17.33 34.77 -23.88
N SER A 278 -16.74 33.69 -24.39
CA SER A 278 -17.40 32.56 -25.06
C SER A 278 -17.62 31.37 -24.15
N SER A 279 -17.19 31.44 -22.88
CA SER A 279 -17.48 30.39 -21.90
C SER A 279 -18.98 30.40 -21.67
N ARG A 280 -19.65 29.34 -22.13
CA ARG A 280 -21.05 29.12 -21.78
C ARG A 280 -21.07 29.08 -20.27
N ASN A 281 -22.01 29.81 -19.65
CA ASN A 281 -22.33 29.54 -18.25
C ASN A 281 -22.53 28.02 -18.15
N PRO A 282 -21.67 27.29 -17.41
CA PRO A 282 -21.75 25.83 -17.34
C PRO A 282 -23.03 25.39 -16.64
N HIS A 283 -23.77 26.36 -16.08
CA HIS A 283 -25.05 26.18 -15.46
C HIS A 283 -26.22 26.49 -16.43
N PRO A 284 -27.35 25.77 -16.32
CA PRO A 284 -28.55 26.04 -17.13
C PRO A 284 -29.08 27.48 -17.01
N PRO A 285 -29.92 27.93 -17.96
CA PRO A 285 -30.72 29.15 -17.78
C PRO A 285 -31.47 29.13 -16.43
N ASP A 286 -31.66 30.31 -15.82
CA ASP A 286 -32.28 30.46 -14.49
C ASP A 286 -31.56 29.76 -13.32
N TRP A 287 -30.26 29.46 -13.48
CA TRP A 287 -29.43 28.87 -12.41
C TRP A 287 -29.48 29.71 -11.14
N VAL A 288 -29.12 30.99 -11.22
CA VAL A 288 -29.22 31.95 -10.12
C VAL A 288 -30.41 32.87 -10.38
N GLY A 289 -31.53 32.62 -9.70
CA GLY A 289 -32.68 33.51 -9.71
C GLY A 289 -32.49 34.70 -8.75
N ASN A 290 -32.92 35.89 -9.15
CA ASN A 290 -32.80 37.15 -8.40
C ASN A 290 -33.99 37.44 -7.46
N SER A 291 -34.82 36.44 -7.16
CA SER A 291 -35.97 36.57 -6.26
C SER A 291 -36.13 35.30 -5.42
N ALA A 292 -36.38 35.49 -4.12
CA ALA A 292 -36.62 34.42 -3.14
C ALA A 292 -37.78 33.47 -3.52
N SER A 293 -38.61 33.85 -4.49
CA SER A 293 -39.80 33.13 -4.93
C SER A 293 -39.66 32.46 -6.31
N ILE A 294 -38.58 32.72 -7.06
CA ILE A 294 -38.30 31.98 -8.30
C ILE A 294 -37.55 30.71 -7.93
N LYS A 295 -37.96 29.59 -8.53
CA LYS A 295 -37.38 28.25 -8.35
C LYS A 295 -35.94 28.19 -8.89
N SER A 296 -35.01 28.88 -8.24
CA SER A 296 -33.57 28.85 -8.51
C SER A 296 -33.10 27.40 -8.63
N LEU A 297 -32.64 27.03 -9.82
CA LEU A 297 -32.09 25.68 -10.05
C LEU A 297 -30.84 25.46 -9.21
N HIS A 298 -30.05 26.52 -8.96
CA HIS A 298 -28.94 26.53 -8.03
C HIS A 298 -29.37 26.12 -6.62
N GLY A 299 -30.41 26.76 -6.07
CA GLY A 299 -30.91 26.42 -4.73
C GLY A 299 -31.49 25.00 -4.62
N LYS A 300 -32.00 24.42 -5.71
CA LYS A 300 -32.45 23.02 -5.73
C LYS A 300 -31.28 22.04 -5.86
N ALA A 301 -30.31 22.32 -6.72
CA ALA A 301 -29.14 21.48 -6.91
C ALA A 301 -28.25 21.46 -5.67
N ALA A 302 -28.01 22.62 -5.06
CA ALA A 302 -27.22 22.76 -3.83
C ALA A 302 -27.81 21.97 -2.65
N ARG A 303 -29.14 21.85 -2.55
CA ARG A 303 -29.79 21.03 -1.50
C ARG A 303 -29.71 19.52 -1.74
N ARG A 304 -29.41 19.08 -2.97
CA ARG A 304 -29.26 17.67 -3.30
C ARG A 304 -27.85 17.17 -3.01
N ASP A 305 -26.84 17.93 -3.42
CA ASP A 305 -25.44 17.58 -3.22
C ASP A 305 -24.51 18.80 -3.32
N LEU A 306 -24.05 19.30 -2.17
CA LEU A 306 -23.10 20.41 -2.09
C LEU A 306 -21.69 20.04 -2.56
N LEU A 307 -21.29 18.77 -2.44
CA LEU A 307 -19.94 18.32 -2.78
C LEU A 307 -19.73 18.28 -4.30
N SER A 308 -20.80 18.01 -5.06
CA SER A 308 -20.77 18.13 -6.52
C SER A 308 -20.35 19.52 -7.00
N CYS A 309 -20.75 20.59 -6.30
CA CYS A 309 -20.39 21.96 -6.63
C CYS A 309 -18.93 22.26 -6.26
N ALA A 310 -18.45 21.74 -5.13
CA ALA A 310 -17.07 21.88 -4.67
C ALA A 310 -16.04 21.25 -5.64
N SER A 311 -16.48 20.38 -6.55
CA SER A 311 -15.61 19.82 -7.60
C SER A 311 -15.19 20.83 -8.68
N CYS A 312 -15.97 21.91 -8.87
CA CYS A 312 -15.69 22.98 -9.84
C CYS A 312 -15.54 24.36 -9.18
N HIS A 313 -16.19 24.57 -8.03
CA HIS A 313 -16.15 25.80 -7.23
C HIS A 313 -15.54 25.48 -5.86
N ASP A 314 -14.21 25.51 -5.78
CA ASP A 314 -13.46 24.94 -4.65
C ASP A 314 -12.71 25.95 -3.78
N GLN A 315 -12.75 27.27 -4.10
CA GLN A 315 -12.12 28.39 -3.35
C GLN A 315 -12.48 28.48 -1.85
N GLY A 316 -13.18 27.49 -1.31
CA GLY A 316 -13.63 27.37 0.06
C GLY A 316 -15.09 27.80 0.22
N PRO A 317 -15.83 27.21 1.16
CA PRO A 317 -17.21 27.60 1.43
C PRO A 317 -17.32 29.08 1.84
N ALA A 318 -16.26 29.68 2.40
CA ALA A 318 -16.19 31.09 2.78
C ALA A 318 -16.37 32.06 1.59
N THR A 319 -15.81 31.73 0.43
CA THR A 319 -15.81 32.58 -0.78
C THR A 319 -16.86 32.13 -1.80
N ASN A 320 -17.13 30.82 -1.88
CA ASN A 320 -18.06 30.24 -2.86
C ASN A 320 -19.52 30.30 -2.41
N CYS A 321 -19.79 30.03 -1.13
CA CYS A 321 -21.16 29.88 -0.62
C CYS A 321 -21.52 31.02 0.32
N ILE A 322 -20.69 31.25 1.34
CA ILE A 322 -20.97 32.19 2.45
C ILE A 322 -20.96 33.64 1.97
N ARG A 323 -20.12 33.99 0.99
CA ARG A 323 -20.11 35.35 0.42
C ARG A 323 -21.50 35.80 -0.06
N CYS A 324 -22.28 34.88 -0.61
CA CYS A 324 -23.63 35.16 -1.12
C CYS A 324 -24.73 34.79 -0.13
N HIS A 325 -24.56 33.74 0.68
CA HIS A 325 -25.63 33.20 1.56
C HIS A 325 -25.49 33.55 3.05
N LYS A 326 -24.48 34.35 3.43
CA LYS A 326 -24.45 34.92 4.79
C LYS A 326 -25.70 35.78 5.03
N VAL A 327 -26.13 35.87 6.29
CA VAL A 327 -27.23 36.74 6.69
C VAL A 327 -26.96 38.17 6.21
N GLY A 328 -27.91 38.74 5.46
CA GLY A 328 -27.81 40.09 4.88
C GLY A 328 -27.06 40.18 3.54
N ALA A 329 -26.52 39.09 2.99
CA ALA A 329 -25.97 39.08 1.63
C ALA A 329 -27.04 38.81 0.56
N TYR A 330 -26.66 39.06 -0.70
CA TYR A 330 -27.55 39.00 -1.87
C TYR A 330 -28.32 37.68 -2.05
N GLY A 331 -27.71 36.54 -1.71
CA GLY A 331 -28.33 35.21 -1.83
C GLY A 331 -29.26 34.85 -0.65
N GLY A 332 -29.26 35.66 0.42
CA GLY A 332 -30.13 35.50 1.58
C GLY A 332 -29.91 34.19 2.35
N ASN A 333 -30.80 33.95 3.33
CA ASN A 333 -30.78 32.75 4.16
C ASN A 333 -31.01 31.49 3.28
N PRO A 334 -30.10 30.50 3.30
CA PRO A 334 -30.24 29.28 2.50
C PRO A 334 -31.40 28.38 2.95
N HIS A 335 -31.96 28.60 4.14
CA HIS A 335 -33.06 27.84 4.70
C HIS A 335 -34.40 28.18 4.02
N PRO A 336 -35.32 27.21 3.88
CA PRO A 336 -36.69 27.48 3.43
C PRO A 336 -37.42 28.51 4.31
N GLY A 337 -38.38 29.23 3.74
CA GLY A 337 -39.24 30.15 4.50
C GLY A 337 -39.96 29.43 5.64
N GLY A 338 -39.93 30.02 6.85
CA GLY A 338 -40.54 29.44 8.06
C GLY A 338 -39.68 28.40 8.78
N TRP A 339 -38.47 28.12 8.29
CA TRP A 339 -37.56 27.18 8.93
C TRP A 339 -37.13 27.65 10.32
N ARG A 340 -37.20 26.75 11.30
CA ARG A 340 -36.71 26.93 12.68
C ARG A 340 -35.79 25.76 13.02
N SER A 341 -34.67 26.02 13.70
CA SER A 341 -33.74 24.95 14.07
C SER A 341 -34.35 24.07 15.17
N SER A 342 -34.65 22.82 14.84
CA SER A 342 -35.02 21.77 15.80
C SER A 342 -34.05 20.59 15.78
N ARG A 343 -32.96 20.68 15.01
CA ARG A 343 -31.95 19.63 14.82
C ARG A 343 -30.59 20.07 15.34
N SER A 344 -29.84 19.11 15.87
CA SER A 344 -28.45 19.24 16.30
C SER A 344 -27.52 19.73 15.18
N GLU A 345 -26.53 20.56 15.51
CA GLU A 345 -25.47 21.06 14.62
C GLU A 345 -24.66 19.95 13.94
N THR A 346 -24.74 18.72 14.48
CA THR A 346 -24.09 17.52 13.94
C THR A 346 -24.87 16.80 12.83
N ALA A 347 -26.05 17.29 12.43
CA ALA A 347 -26.96 16.60 11.51
C ALA A 347 -26.57 16.68 10.00
N GLY A 348 -25.27 16.58 9.68
CA GLY A 348 -24.78 16.61 8.29
C GLY A 348 -24.88 17.98 7.63
N MET A 349 -24.80 19.06 8.42
CA MET A 349 -24.81 20.43 7.91
C MET A 349 -23.39 20.95 7.64
N CYS A 350 -23.27 21.98 6.79
CA CYS A 350 -21.99 22.62 6.52
C CYS A 350 -21.51 23.34 7.79
N ARG A 351 -20.40 22.86 8.37
CA ARG A 351 -19.86 23.39 9.64
C ARG A 351 -19.53 24.88 9.57
N TYR A 352 -19.05 25.37 8.43
CA TYR A 352 -18.76 26.79 8.25
C TYR A 352 -19.96 27.75 8.41
N CYS A 353 -21.20 27.25 8.35
CA CYS A 353 -22.41 28.05 8.57
C CYS A 353 -23.08 27.79 9.93
N HIS A 354 -22.66 26.74 10.65
CA HIS A 354 -23.31 26.20 11.84
C HIS A 354 -22.29 25.79 12.92
N GLU A 355 -21.16 26.48 12.95
CA GLU A 355 -20.16 26.46 14.02
C GLU A 355 -20.38 27.61 14.99
#